data_AF-A0A3B9JZF9-F1
#
_entry.id   AF-A0A3B9JZF9-F1
#
_cell.length_a   1.000
_cell.length_b   1.000
_cell.length_c   1.000
_cell.angle_alpha   90.00
_cell.angle_beta   90.00
_cell.angle_gamma   90.00
#
_symmetry.space_group_name_H-M   'P 1'
#
loop_
_entity.id
_entity.type
_entity.pdbx_description
1 polymer ?
#
loop_
_entity_poly.entity_id
_entity_poly.type
_entity_poly.pdbx_seq_one_letter_code
_entity_poly.pdbx_strand_id
1 'polypeptide(L)'
;SLAYAIVVALGVLFIWSLVSPSTHPYGWSFAKFIRPNLAAPKELEDPRPLKFAQQVGLAFALLGIIGGIFSAPLITVSAAFIFIAAFLNAFFGLCLGCQLYLLIRRVGIIR
;
A
#
# COMPACT_ATOMS: atom_id res chain seq x y z
N SER A 1 -19.06 -11.53 -6.24
CA SER A 1 -18.10 -12.62 -6.01
C SER A 1 -16.67 -12.24 -6.42
N LEU A 2 -16.42 -11.83 -7.67
CA LEU A 2 -15.07 -11.50 -8.16
C LEU A 2 -14.40 -10.32 -7.42
N ALA A 3 -15.12 -9.22 -7.18
CA ALA A 3 -14.59 -8.07 -6.43
C ALA A 3 -14.15 -8.43 -5.00
N TYR A 4 -14.93 -9.27 -4.31
CA TYR A 4 -14.60 -9.74 -2.97
C TYR A 4 -13.32 -10.59 -2.97
N ALA A 5 -13.19 -11.52 -3.91
CA ALA A 5 -11.99 -12.33 -4.07
C ALA A 5 -10.73 -11.48 -4.34
N ILE A 6 -10.86 -10.43 -5.16
CA ILE A 6 -9.76 -9.49 -5.43
C ILE A 6 -9.37 -8.75 -4.16
N VAL A 7 -10.32 -8.20 -3.41
CA VAL A 7 -10.04 -7.46 -2.17
C VAL A 7 -9.38 -8.36 -1.13
N VAL A 8 -9.82 -9.62 -1.00
CA VAL A 8 -9.19 -10.60 -0.10
C VAL A 8 -7.75 -10.91 -0.55
N ALA A 9 -7.52 -11.17 -1.85
CA ALA A 9 -6.19 -11.43 -2.37
C ALA A 9 -5.25 -10.24 -2.15
N LEU A 10 -5.72 -9.02 -2.42
CA LEU A 10 -5.00 -7.79 -2.12
C LEU A 10 -4.68 -7.70 -0.63
N GLY A 11 -5.64 -7.95 0.25
CA GLY A 11 -5.45 -7.96 1.70
C GLY A 11 -4.32 -8.90 2.15
N VAL A 12 -4.27 -10.12 1.59
CA VAL A 12 -3.18 -11.09 1.88
C VAL A 12 -1.83 -10.53 1.42
N LEU A 13 -1.75 -9.94 0.22
CA LEU A 13 -0.52 -9.32 -0.28
C LEU A 13 -0.09 -8.12 0.58
N PHE A 14 -1.05 -7.32 1.05
CA PHE A 14 -0.79 -6.20 1.96
C PHE A 14 -0.18 -6.70 3.28
N ILE A 15 -0.75 -7.77 3.87
CA ILE A 15 -0.24 -8.41 5.09
C ILE A 15 1.17 -8.98 4.85
N TRP A 16 1.38 -9.70 3.74
CA TRP A 16 2.69 -10.27 3.40
C TRP A 16 3.77 -9.20 3.33
N SER A 17 3.46 -8.07 2.69
CA SER A 17 4.38 -6.94 2.56
C SER A 17 4.74 -6.30 3.91
N LEU A 18 3.84 -6.34 4.90
CA LEU A 18 4.11 -5.82 6.25
C LEU A 18 4.96 -6.77 7.08
N VAL A 19 4.65 -8.07 7.03
CA VAL A 19 5.31 -9.10 7.86
C VAL A 19 6.67 -9.47 7.30
N SER A 20 6.79 -9.61 5.97
CA SER A 20 8.01 -10.06 5.32
C SER A 20 8.20 -9.38 3.95
N PRO A 21 8.55 -8.08 3.93
CA PRO A 21 8.75 -7.35 2.67
C PRO A 21 9.85 -7.97 1.79
N SER A 22 10.90 -8.53 2.41
CA SER A 22 12.04 -9.12 1.70
C SER A 22 11.70 -10.40 0.93
N THR A 23 10.61 -11.10 1.28
CA THR A 23 10.19 -12.34 0.62
C THR A 23 9.12 -12.11 -0.45
N HIS A 24 8.73 -10.86 -0.70
CA HIS A 24 7.68 -10.54 -1.65
C HIS A 24 8.11 -10.93 -3.09
N PRO A 25 7.28 -11.67 -3.85
CA PRO A 25 7.67 -12.22 -5.16
C PRO A 25 8.01 -11.13 -6.18
N TYR A 26 7.39 -9.96 -6.05
CA TYR A 26 7.69 -8.81 -6.89
C TYR A 26 9.07 -8.21 -6.58
N GLY A 27 9.49 -8.22 -5.31
CA GLY A 27 10.83 -7.76 -4.94
C GLY A 27 11.92 -8.68 -5.49
N TRP A 28 11.68 -9.99 -5.44
CA TRP A 28 12.58 -10.98 -6.01
C TRP A 28 12.68 -10.88 -7.54
N SER A 29 11.54 -10.81 -8.23
CA SER A 29 11.53 -10.68 -9.70
C SER A 29 12.14 -9.36 -10.17
N PHE A 30 11.87 -8.25 -9.49
CA PHE A 30 12.54 -6.98 -9.75
C PHE A 30 14.06 -7.10 -9.56
N ALA A 31 14.51 -7.67 -8.44
CA ALA A 31 15.93 -7.83 -8.15
C ALA A 31 16.64 -8.74 -9.15
N LYS A 32 15.97 -9.78 -9.67
CA LYS A 32 16.58 -10.76 -10.57
C LYS A 32 16.56 -10.36 -12.04
N PHE A 33 15.46 -9.77 -12.53
CA PHE A 33 15.28 -9.51 -13.95
C PHE A 33 15.47 -8.04 -14.34
N ILE A 34 15.09 -7.11 -13.46
CA ILE A 34 15.05 -5.67 -13.79
C ILE A 34 16.29 -4.96 -13.25
N ARG A 35 16.57 -5.10 -11.95
CA ARG A 35 17.70 -4.46 -11.26
C ARG A 35 19.07 -4.62 -11.93
N PRO A 36 19.49 -5.79 -12.49
CA PRO A 36 20.79 -5.90 -13.14
C PRO A 36 20.94 -5.00 -14.38
N ASN A 37 19.83 -4.58 -14.98
CA ASN A 37 19.82 -3.71 -16.16
C ASN A 37 19.70 -2.21 -15.82
N LEU A 38 19.59 -1.85 -14.53
CA LEU A 38 19.45 -0.46 -14.08
C LEU A 38 20.76 0.05 -13.46
N ALA A 39 21.07 1.33 -13.68
CA ALA A 39 22.17 2.00 -12.98
C ALA A 39 21.91 2.06 -11.46
N ALA A 40 22.98 2.21 -10.67
CA ALA A 40 22.86 2.33 -9.23
C ALA A 40 21.92 3.50 -8.84
N PRO A 41 20.92 3.27 -7.96
CA PRO A 41 19.99 4.32 -7.56
C PRO A 41 20.74 5.45 -6.84
N LYS A 42 20.46 6.70 -7.23
CA LYS A 42 21.08 7.90 -6.65
C LYS A 42 20.64 8.16 -5.20
N GLU A 43 19.43 7.77 -4.87
CA GLU A 43 18.85 7.86 -3.53
C GLU A 43 17.87 6.71 -3.34
N LEU A 44 17.79 6.17 -2.12
CA LEU A 44 16.76 5.21 -1.72
C LEU A 44 15.84 5.88 -0.71
N GLU A 45 14.54 5.78 -0.94
CA GLU A 45 13.53 6.34 -0.05
C GLU A 45 13.53 5.61 1.31
N ASP A 46 13.31 6.35 2.41
CA ASP A 46 13.22 5.77 3.76
C ASP A 46 12.08 4.74 3.81
N PRO A 47 12.29 3.52 4.32
CA PRO A 47 11.25 2.51 4.41
C PRO A 47 10.16 2.81 5.46
N ARG A 48 10.38 3.71 6.43
CA ARG A 48 9.42 3.97 7.54
C ARG A 48 8.09 4.57 7.05
N PRO A 49 8.07 5.65 6.24
CA PRO A 49 6.82 6.23 5.74
C PRO A 49 6.07 5.26 4.82
N LEU A 50 6.80 4.41 4.07
CA LEU A 50 6.21 3.40 3.20
C LEU A 50 5.46 2.33 3.99
N LYS A 51 6.01 1.87 5.13
CA LYS A 51 5.31 0.94 6.02
C LYS A 51 4.03 1.55 6.59
N PHE A 52 4.05 2.83 6.97
CA PHE A 52 2.85 3.53 7.42
C PHE A 52 1.78 3.60 6.33
N ALA A 53 2.16 3.95 5.10
CA ALA A 53 1.24 3.96 3.96
C ALA A 53 0.61 2.57 3.71
N GLN A 54 1.42 1.51 3.81
CA GLN A 54 0.96 0.13 3.67
C GLN A 54 -0.03 -0.28 4.78
N GLN A 55 0.19 0.17 6.02
CA GLN A 55 -0.74 -0.06 7.14
C GLN A 55 -2.07 0.65 6.94
N VAL A 56 -2.05 1.90 6.43
CA VAL A 56 -3.27 2.65 6.11
C VAL A 56 -4.05 1.95 4.99
N GLY A 57 -3.37 1.47 3.94
CA GLY A 57 -3.99 0.68 2.88
C GLY A 57 -4.64 -0.61 3.41
N LEU A 58 -3.96 -1.33 4.31
CA LEU A 58 -4.51 -2.51 4.97
C LEU A 58 -5.75 -2.16 5.81
N ALA A 59 -5.75 -1.03 6.53
CA ALA A 59 -6.89 -0.60 7.33
C ALA A 59 -8.13 -0.37 6.45
N PHE A 60 -7.99 0.32 5.31
CA PHE A 60 -9.09 0.48 4.36
C PHE A 60 -9.55 -0.85 3.75
N ALA A 61 -8.63 -1.77 3.46
CA ALA A 61 -8.98 -3.09 2.95
C ALA A 61 -9.78 -3.89 3.99
N LEU A 62 -9.36 -3.90 5.26
CA LEU A 62 -10.08 -4.53 6.36
C LEU A 62 -11.46 -3.90 6.58
N LEU A 63 -11.57 -2.56 6.55
CA LEU A 63 -12.85 -1.86 6.65
C LEU A 63 -13.79 -2.24 5.50
N GLY A 64 -13.27 -2.34 4.27
CA GLY A 64 -14.03 -2.80 3.12
C GLY A 64 -14.51 -4.25 3.26
N ILE A 65 -13.64 -5.15 3.72
CA ILE A 65 -13.97 -6.57 3.95
C ILE A 65 -15.04 -6.72 5.03
N ILE A 66 -14.81 -6.13 6.21
CA ILE A 66 -15.72 -6.22 7.36
C ILE A 66 -17.05 -5.52 7.03
N GLY A 67 -16.99 -4.29 6.51
CA GLY A 67 -18.17 -3.52 6.12
C GLY A 67 -18.98 -4.21 5.02
N GLY A 68 -18.29 -4.92 4.12
CA GLY A 68 -18.89 -5.71 3.05
C GLY A 68 -19.78 -6.87 3.51
N ILE A 69 -19.57 -7.36 4.72
CA ILE A 69 -20.43 -8.38 5.34
C ILE A 69 -21.81 -7.79 5.67
N PHE A 70 -21.85 -6.51 6.03
CA PHE A 70 -23.08 -5.81 6.41
C PHE A 70 -23.74 -5.11 5.23
N SER A 71 -22.95 -4.50 4.34
CA SER A 71 -23.48 -3.78 3.17
C SER A 71 -22.49 -3.75 2.01
N ALA A 72 -22.99 -4.05 0.80
CA ALA A 72 -22.24 -3.96 -0.44
C ALA A 72 -21.58 -2.59 -0.73
N PRO A 73 -22.23 -1.43 -0.49
CA PRO A 73 -21.63 -0.13 -0.82
C PRO A 73 -20.35 0.19 -0.05
N LEU A 74 -20.16 -0.35 1.17
CA LEU A 74 -18.95 -0.13 1.95
C LEU A 74 -17.70 -0.70 1.27
N ILE A 75 -17.82 -1.84 0.58
CA ILE A 75 -16.71 -2.41 -0.21
C ILE A 75 -16.33 -1.44 -1.33
N THR A 76 -17.32 -0.93 -2.07
CA THR A 76 -17.09 -0.05 -3.22
C THR A 76 -16.41 1.24 -2.80
N VAL A 77 -16.86 1.85 -1.70
CA VAL A 77 -16.27 3.09 -1.18
C VAL A 77 -14.83 2.85 -0.72
N SER A 78 -14.57 1.81 0.08
CA SER A 78 -13.19 1.49 0.50
C SER A 78 -12.28 1.19 -0.69
N ALA A 79 -12.76 0.42 -1.67
CA ALA A 79 -11.99 0.10 -2.87
C ALA A 79 -11.68 1.36 -3.71
N ALA A 80 -12.63 2.29 -3.81
CA ALA A 80 -12.43 3.56 -4.51
C ALA A 80 -11.32 4.40 -3.84
N PHE A 81 -11.30 4.49 -2.51
CA PHE A 81 -10.23 5.18 -1.78
C PHE A 81 -8.85 4.55 -2.02
N ILE A 82 -8.76 3.22 -1.93
CA ILE A 82 -7.51 2.49 -2.18
C ILE A 82 -7.04 2.72 -3.62
N PHE A 83 -7.96 2.67 -4.59
CA PHE A 83 -7.67 2.90 -6.00
C PHE A 83 -7.15 4.32 -6.24
N ILE A 84 -7.82 5.34 -5.71
CA ILE A 84 -7.39 6.74 -5.87
C ILE A 84 -6.00 6.94 -5.26
N ALA A 85 -5.76 6.41 -4.06
CA ALA A 85 -4.44 6.50 -3.42
C ALA A 85 -3.34 5.83 -4.26
N ALA A 86 -3.60 4.63 -4.79
CA ALA A 86 -2.67 3.92 -5.65
C ALA A 86 -2.44 4.64 -6.98
N PHE A 87 -3.49 5.20 -7.58
CA PHE A 87 -3.44 5.95 -8.82
C PHE A 87 -2.58 7.21 -8.68
N LEU A 88 -2.79 7.98 -7.61
CA LEU A 88 -1.99 9.18 -7.34
C LEU A 88 -0.50 8.85 -7.17
N ASN A 89 -0.20 7.74 -6.48
CA ASN A 89 1.16 7.27 -6.32
C ASN A 89 1.80 6.83 -7.64
N ALA A 90 1.04 6.14 -8.50
CA ALA A 90 1.55 5.64 -9.77
C ALA A 90 1.76 6.74 -10.84
N PHE A 91 0.83 7.72 -10.93
CA PHE A 91 0.85 8.73 -11.98
C PHE A 91 1.60 10.01 -11.58
N PHE A 92 1.43 10.46 -10.34
CA PHE A 92 2.00 11.73 -9.88
C PHE A 92 3.20 11.52 -8.94
N GLY A 93 3.54 10.27 -8.60
CA GLY A 93 4.54 9.98 -7.57
C GLY A 93 4.12 10.46 -6.17
N LEU A 94 2.83 10.75 -5.97
CA LEU A 94 2.32 11.33 -4.73
C LEU A 94 1.84 10.23 -3.80
N CYS A 95 2.70 9.83 -2.85
CA CYS A 95 2.33 8.92 -1.79
C CYS A 95 1.62 9.68 -0.67
N LEU A 96 0.28 9.66 -0.68
CA LEU A 96 -0.57 10.31 0.33
C LEU A 96 -0.23 9.84 1.76
N GLY A 97 0.12 8.57 1.92
CA GLY A 97 0.57 8.01 3.20
C GLY A 97 1.88 8.61 3.69
N CYS A 98 2.86 8.84 2.81
CA CYS A 98 4.11 9.51 3.17
C CYS A 98 3.87 10.97 3.56
N GLN A 99 3.04 11.70 2.81
CA GLN A 99 2.67 13.08 3.13
C GLN A 99 1.97 13.18 4.49
N LEU A 100 1.04 12.26 4.77
CA LEU A 100 0.36 12.18 6.05
C LEU A 100 1.34 11.84 7.18
N TYR A 101 2.24 10.89 6.99
CA TYR A 101 3.28 10.56 7.98
C TYR A 101 4.15 11.77 8.32
N LEU A 102 4.62 12.52 7.31
CA LEU A 102 5.41 13.73 7.50
C LEU A 102 4.60 14.83 8.19
N LEU A 103 3.31 14.99 7.85
CA LEU A 103 2.41 15.92 8.51
C LEU A 103 2.27 15.58 10.00
N ILE A 104 1.99 14.31 10.32
CA ILE A 104 1.84 13.85 11.70
C ILE A 104 3.16 14.00 12.48
N ARG A 105 4.31 13.72 11.84
CA ARG A 105 5.63 13.96 12.44
C ARG A 105 5.88 15.45 12.68
N ARG A 106 5.49 16.32 11.74
CA ARG A 106 5.62 17.78 11.85
C ARG A 106 4.75 18.36 12.96
N VAL A 107 3.55 17.81 13.18
CA VAL A 107 2.64 18.20 14.27
C VAL A 107 3.10 17.63 15.63
N GLY A 108 4.12 16.76 15.64
CA GLY A 108 4.75 16.25 16.87
C GLY A 108 4.04 15.06 17.51
N ILE A 109 3.09 14.44 16.81
CA ILE A 109 2.33 13.28 17.31
C ILE A 109 3.18 12.01 17.27
N ILE A 110 4.06 11.88 16.27
CA ILE A 110 4.99 10.75 16.10
C ILE A 110 6.40 11.32 15.95
N ARG A 111 7.39 10.74 16.64
CA ARG A 111 8.81 11.11 16.51
C ARG A 111 9.53 10.27 15.46
#